data_AF-A0A2T5K6C7-F1
#
_entry.id   AF-A0A2T5K6C7-F1
#
_cell.length_a   1.000
_cell.length_b   1.000
_cell.length_c   1.000
_cell.angle_alpha   90.00
_cell.angle_beta   90.00
_cell.angle_gamma   90.00
#
_symmetry.space_group_name_H-M   'P 1'
#
loop_
_entity.id
_entity.type
_entity.pdbx_description
1 polymer ?
#
loop_
_entity_poly.entity_id
_entity_poly.type
_entity_poly.pdbx_seq_one_letter_code
_entity_poly.pdbx_strand_id
1 'polypeptide(L)'
;MKNLLAVTAAALALASSVSAGELVLDAPMQARSLHEGALDLVAYRNDLADGGMEVTAAFRARTPSGEPQVVKMLLQDQDRVQFSMPSDLRTIYTFARAGDRVTVGAEPVAFSLASQ
;
A
#
# COMPACT_ATOMS: atom_id res chain seq x y z
N MET A 1 -56.22 -1.57 -7.16
CA MET A 1 -55.26 -1.81 -8.26
C MET A 1 -53.90 -1.39 -7.76
N LYS A 2 -52.97 -2.34 -7.61
CA LYS A 2 -51.70 -2.19 -6.89
C LYS A 2 -50.59 -1.99 -7.92
N ASN A 3 -50.14 -0.76 -8.10
CA ASN A 3 -49.13 -0.45 -9.10
C ASN A 3 -47.74 -0.66 -8.51
N LEU A 4 -46.99 -1.53 -9.18
CA LEU A 4 -45.58 -1.84 -8.98
C LEU A 4 -44.73 -0.56 -8.97
N LEU A 5 -43.67 -0.58 -8.17
CA LEU A 5 -42.38 0.06 -8.49
C LEU A 5 -41.30 -0.62 -7.63
N ALA A 6 -40.74 -1.70 -8.16
CA ALA A 6 -39.51 -2.30 -7.63
C ALA A 6 -38.33 -1.55 -8.26
N VAL A 7 -37.65 -0.72 -7.48
CA VAL A 7 -36.40 -0.06 -7.88
C VAL A 7 -35.26 -1.01 -7.52
N THR A 8 -34.70 -1.70 -8.51
CA THR A 8 -33.44 -2.44 -8.39
C THR A 8 -32.29 -1.45 -8.55
N ALA A 9 -31.76 -0.96 -7.43
CA ALA A 9 -30.50 -0.21 -7.42
C ALA A 9 -29.34 -1.18 -7.72
N ALA A 10 -28.80 -1.10 -8.94
CA ALA A 10 -27.58 -1.81 -9.31
C ALA A 10 -26.40 -1.20 -8.54
N ALA A 11 -25.91 -1.92 -7.52
CA ALA A 11 -24.65 -1.59 -6.87
C ALA A 11 -23.51 -1.87 -7.84
N LEU A 12 -22.97 -0.82 -8.48
CA LEU A 12 -21.70 -0.90 -9.20
C LEU A 12 -20.60 -1.16 -8.17
N ALA A 13 -20.18 -2.42 -8.05
CA ALA A 13 -18.94 -2.74 -7.37
C ALA A 13 -17.78 -2.11 -8.17
N LEU A 14 -17.27 -0.98 -7.67
CA LEU A 14 -16.03 -0.38 -8.14
C LEU A 14 -14.91 -1.38 -7.82
N ALA A 15 -14.59 -2.26 -8.76
CA ALA A 15 -13.38 -3.07 -8.67
C ALA A 15 -12.19 -2.11 -8.73
N SER A 16 -11.56 -1.86 -7.59
CA SER A 16 -10.33 -1.08 -7.51
C SER A 16 -9.29 -1.76 -8.39
N SER A 17 -8.93 -1.13 -9.51
CA SER A 17 -7.83 -1.59 -10.34
C SER A 17 -6.53 -1.46 -9.55
N VAL A 18 -6.01 -2.57 -9.05
CA VAL A 18 -4.66 -2.62 -8.50
C VAL A 18 -3.69 -2.37 -9.65
N SER A 19 -2.99 -1.24 -9.59
CA SER A 19 -1.92 -0.90 -10.52
C SER A 19 -0.71 -1.83 -10.28
N ALA A 20 0.13 -2.05 -11.29
CA ALA A 20 1.34 -2.86 -11.16
C ALA A 20 2.30 -2.35 -10.07
N GLY A 21 2.20 -1.06 -9.72
CA GLY A 21 2.92 -0.42 -8.63
C GLY A 21 2.23 -0.51 -7.27
N GLU A 22 1.22 -1.37 -7.10
CA GLU A 22 0.40 -1.44 -5.90
C GLU A 22 0.18 -2.89 -5.43
N LEU A 23 0.09 -3.08 -4.13
CA LEU A 23 -0.42 -4.30 -3.49
C LEU A 23 -1.49 -3.95 -2.46
N VAL A 24 -2.32 -4.94 -2.16
CA VAL A 24 -3.41 -4.83 -1.18
C VAL A 24 -3.27 -5.92 -0.12
N LEU A 25 -3.39 -5.51 1.15
CA LEU A 25 -3.40 -6.37 2.33
C LEU A 25 -4.81 -6.37 2.94
N ASP A 26 -5.58 -7.40 2.63
CA ASP A 26 -7.00 -7.51 3.03
C ASP A 26 -7.20 -8.36 4.30
N ALA A 27 -6.17 -9.08 4.76
CA ALA A 27 -6.25 -9.94 5.94
C ALA A 27 -5.01 -9.84 6.84
N PRO A 28 -5.14 -10.08 8.16
CA PRO A 28 -4.01 -10.20 9.07
C PRO A 28 -3.05 -11.30 8.63
N MET A 29 -1.75 -11.08 8.83
CA MET A 29 -0.66 -12.00 8.48
C MET A 29 -0.61 -12.40 6.99
N GLN A 30 -1.35 -11.74 6.12
CA GLN A 30 -1.23 -11.89 4.68
C GLN A 30 0.00 -11.13 4.22
N ALA A 31 1.03 -11.84 3.78
CA ALA A 31 2.19 -11.25 3.14
C ALA A 31 1.97 -11.09 1.63
N ARG A 32 2.39 -9.94 1.09
CA ARG A 32 2.42 -9.65 -0.36
C ARG A 32 3.75 -8.98 -0.72
N SER A 33 4.18 -9.16 -1.97
CA SER A 33 5.38 -8.50 -2.48
C SER A 33 5.05 -7.47 -3.56
N LEU A 34 5.84 -6.40 -3.60
CA LEU A 34 5.84 -5.38 -4.65
C LEU A 34 7.25 -5.26 -5.21
N HIS A 35 7.34 -5.18 -6.53
CA HIS A 35 8.60 -5.17 -7.28
C HIS A 35 8.71 -3.89 -8.13
N GLU A 36 8.12 -2.79 -7.68
CA GLU A 36 8.16 -1.50 -8.36
C GLU A 36 9.20 -0.58 -7.69
N GLY A 37 9.95 0.18 -8.49
CA GLY A 37 11.10 0.96 -8.02
C GLY A 37 12.41 0.16 -7.85
N ALA A 38 13.38 0.73 -7.13
CA ALA A 38 14.72 0.15 -6.99
C ALA A 38 14.82 -0.97 -5.94
N LEU A 39 13.85 -1.05 -5.02
CA LEU A 39 13.82 -2.02 -3.93
C LEU A 39 12.64 -2.99 -4.11
N ASP A 40 12.88 -4.25 -3.80
CA ASP A 40 11.79 -5.20 -3.56
C ASP A 40 11.20 -4.94 -2.18
N LEU A 41 9.88 -4.96 -2.09
CA LEU A 41 9.12 -4.80 -0.87
C LEU A 41 8.36 -6.08 -0.58
N VAL A 42 8.33 -6.49 0.69
CA VAL A 42 7.36 -7.46 1.22
C VAL A 42 6.66 -6.83 2.41
N ALA A 43 5.34 -6.83 2.42
CA ALA A 43 4.56 -6.26 3.51
C ALA A 43 3.49 -7.23 4.01
N TYR A 44 3.19 -7.14 5.31
CA TYR A 44 2.04 -7.77 5.95
C TYR A 44 1.44 -6.83 6.99
N ARG A 45 0.18 -7.08 7.38
CA ARG A 45 -0.52 -6.34 8.43
C ARG A 45 -0.92 -7.23 9.61
N ASN A 46 -1.06 -6.64 10.78
CA ASN A 46 -1.70 -7.22 11.96
C ASN A 46 -2.76 -6.26 12.49
N ASP A 47 -3.85 -6.81 13.00
CA ASP A 47 -4.88 -6.04 13.70
C ASP A 47 -4.52 -5.93 15.18
N LEU A 48 -4.61 -4.72 15.72
CA LEU A 48 -4.36 -4.44 17.13
C LEU A 48 -5.68 -4.35 17.91
N ALA A 49 -5.61 -4.64 19.22
CA ALA A 49 -6.78 -4.68 20.09
C ALA A 49 -7.49 -3.32 20.26
N ASP A 50 -6.79 -2.22 19.98
CA ASP A 50 -7.31 -0.84 20.05
C ASP A 50 -7.93 -0.37 18.72
N GLY A 51 -8.02 -1.25 17.72
CA GLY A 51 -8.57 -0.93 16.39
C GLY A 51 -7.54 -0.35 15.41
N GLY A 52 -6.28 -0.15 15.83
CA GLY A 52 -5.17 0.17 14.94
C GLY A 52 -4.73 -1.02 14.09
N MET A 53 -4.06 -0.74 12.97
CA MET A 53 -3.39 -1.77 12.17
C MET A 53 -1.89 -1.54 12.18
N GLU A 54 -1.11 -2.54 12.61
CA GLU A 54 0.34 -2.52 12.45
C GLU A 54 0.69 -3.08 11.07
N VAL A 55 1.40 -2.32 10.26
CA VAL A 55 1.96 -2.78 8.98
C VAL A 55 3.47 -2.93 9.15
N THR A 56 3.98 -4.10 8.81
CA THR A 56 5.42 -4.36 8.73
C THR A 56 5.80 -4.51 7.26
N ALA A 57 6.75 -3.70 6.83
CA ALA A 57 7.25 -3.62 5.46
C ALA A 57 8.77 -3.84 5.45
N ALA A 58 9.23 -4.88 4.78
CA ALA A 58 10.64 -5.19 4.58
C ALA A 58 11.06 -4.83 3.15
N PHE A 59 12.10 -4.01 3.04
CA PHE A 59 12.66 -3.53 1.79
C PHE A 59 14.03 -4.13 1.56
N ARG A 60 14.33 -4.56 0.34
CA ARG A 60 15.65 -5.06 -0.03
C ARG A 60 16.06 -4.58 -1.41
N ALA A 61 17.32 -4.17 -1.56
CA ALA A 61 17.88 -3.94 -2.88
C ALA A 61 17.93 -5.25 -3.69
N ARG A 62 17.84 -5.15 -5.02
CA ARG A 62 17.97 -6.30 -5.94
C ARG A 62 19.41 -6.73 -6.16
N THR A 63 20.30 -6.39 -5.23
CA THR A 63 21.71 -6.78 -5.24
C THR A 63 21.93 -7.91 -4.24
N PRO A 64 22.88 -8.82 -4.47
CA PRO A 64 23.07 -10.00 -3.63
C PRO A 64 23.44 -9.72 -2.16
N SER A 65 23.92 -8.52 -1.84
CA SER A 65 24.50 -8.16 -0.54
C SER A 65 23.73 -7.09 0.24
N GLY A 66 22.53 -6.70 -0.22
CA GLY A 66 21.72 -5.70 0.48
C GLY A 66 21.02 -6.30 1.69
N GLU A 67 21.41 -5.88 2.90
CA GLU A 67 20.65 -6.21 4.12
C GLU A 67 19.23 -5.63 4.05
N PRO A 68 18.19 -6.41 4.39
CA PRO A 68 16.83 -5.91 4.43
C PRO A 68 16.65 -4.79 5.46
N GLN A 69 15.96 -3.73 5.06
CA GLN A 69 15.53 -2.65 5.95
C GLN A 69 14.06 -2.82 6.28
N VAL A 70 13.68 -2.69 7.55
CA VAL A 70 12.30 -2.92 8.00
C VAL A 70 11.70 -1.62 8.52
N VAL A 71 10.52 -1.30 8.03
CA VAL A 71 9.67 -0.22 8.53
C VAL A 71 8.45 -0.86 9.19
N LYS A 72 8.14 -0.41 10.41
CA LYS A 72 6.88 -0.73 11.10
C LYS A 72 6.11 0.55 11.31
N MET A 73 4.82 0.52 11.02
CA MET A 73 3.94 1.67 11.16
C MET A 73 2.60 1.25 11.73
N LEU A 74 2.03 2.12 12.58
CA LEU A 74 0.67 2.03 13.05
C LEU A 74 -0.22 2.89 12.16
N LEU A 75 -1.28 2.33 11.60
CA LEU A 75 -2.27 3.03 10.78
C LEU A 75 -3.64 2.97 11.45
N GLN A 76 -4.19 4.15 11.75
CA GLN A 76 -5.60 4.35 12.07
C GLN A 76 -6.44 4.39 10.79
N ASP A 77 -7.76 4.28 10.91
CA ASP A 77 -8.63 4.38 9.73
C ASP A 77 -8.45 5.74 9.04
N GLN A 78 -8.42 5.72 7.70
CA GLN A 78 -8.12 6.85 6.83
C GLN A 78 -6.69 7.41 6.91
N ASP A 79 -5.78 6.77 7.65
CA ASP A 79 -4.38 7.17 7.65
C ASP A 79 -3.72 6.93 6.29
N ARG A 80 -2.83 7.85 5.93
CA ARG A 80 -1.97 7.78 4.76
C ARG A 80 -0.56 8.23 5.12
N VAL A 81 0.40 7.34 4.96
CA VAL A 81 1.82 7.59 5.22
C VAL A 81 2.59 7.48 3.91
N GLN A 82 3.46 8.46 3.65
CA GLN A 82 4.31 8.51 2.45
C GLN A 82 5.76 8.80 2.82
N PHE A 83 6.68 8.04 2.24
CA PHE A 83 8.12 8.26 2.44
C PHE A 83 8.95 7.65 1.31
N SER A 84 10.21 8.05 1.23
CA SER A 84 11.23 7.38 0.43
C SER A 84 12.23 6.69 1.34
N MET A 85 12.84 5.61 0.85
CA MET A 85 13.86 4.90 1.60
C MET A 85 15.18 5.67 1.55
N PRO A 86 15.99 5.71 2.62
CA PRO A 86 17.28 6.39 2.59
C PRO A 86 18.25 5.87 1.51
N SER A 87 18.12 4.58 1.15
CA SER A 87 18.89 3.94 0.08
C SER A 87 18.35 4.19 -1.33
N ASP A 88 17.09 4.66 -1.46
CA ASP A 88 16.47 5.04 -2.72
C ASP A 88 15.49 6.20 -2.54
N LEU A 89 15.97 7.41 -2.82
CA LEU A 89 15.17 8.64 -2.76
C LEU A 89 14.30 8.87 -4.00
N ARG A 90 14.37 7.98 -5.00
CA ARG A 90 13.69 8.15 -6.29
C ARG A 90 12.35 7.42 -6.35
N THR A 91 11.93 6.75 -5.28
CA THR A 91 10.65 6.08 -5.18
C THR A 91 9.92 6.59 -3.94
N ILE A 92 8.66 6.99 -4.09
CA ILE A 92 7.77 7.29 -2.97
C ILE A 92 6.92 6.06 -2.70
N TYR A 93 7.07 5.50 -1.50
CA TYR A 93 6.21 4.44 -1.00
C TYR A 93 5.03 5.06 -0.25
N THR A 94 3.82 4.59 -0.54
CA THR A 94 2.59 5.04 0.09
C THR A 94 1.92 3.88 0.79
N PHE A 95 1.56 4.05 2.06
CA PHE A 95 0.77 3.10 2.85
C PHE A 95 -0.51 3.80 3.27
N ALA A 96 -1.67 3.30 2.85
CA ALA A 96 -2.95 3.91 3.12
C ALA A 96 -3.94 2.88 3.68
N ARG A 97 -4.61 3.21 4.78
CA ARG A 97 -5.67 2.39 5.36
C ARG A 97 -7.04 2.96 5.01
N ALA A 98 -7.96 2.09 4.60
CA ALA A 98 -9.37 2.40 4.49
C ALA A 98 -10.20 1.20 5.00
N GLY A 99 -10.85 1.37 6.15
CA GLY A 99 -11.53 0.29 6.86
C GLY A 99 -10.55 -0.83 7.21
N ASP A 100 -10.82 -2.03 6.68
CA ASP A 100 -10.03 -3.26 6.95
C ASP A 100 -8.95 -3.53 5.91
N ARG A 101 -8.73 -2.58 4.99
CA ARG A 101 -7.80 -2.71 3.87
C ARG A 101 -6.62 -1.78 4.05
N VAL A 102 -5.42 -2.32 3.81
CA VAL A 102 -4.22 -1.50 3.59
C VAL A 102 -3.80 -1.62 2.13
N THR A 103 -3.62 -0.47 1.49
CA THR A 103 -3.07 -0.34 0.14
C THR A 103 -1.63 0.14 0.26
N VAL A 104 -0.72 -0.55 -0.43
CA VAL A 104 0.69 -0.19 -0.46
C VAL A 104 1.11 0.06 -1.90
N GLY A 105 1.56 1.28 -2.19
CA GLY A 105 2.00 1.69 -3.52
C GLY A 105 3.46 2.11 -3.55
N ALA A 106 4.07 2.03 -4.71
CA ALA A 106 5.38 2.59 -5.01
C ALA A 106 5.30 3.40 -6.30
N GLU A 107 5.72 4.66 -6.22
CA GLU A 107 5.69 5.59 -7.35
C GLU A 107 7.11 6.15 -7.59
N PRO A 108 7.73 5.84 -8.74
CA PRO A 108 8.98 6.48 -9.14
C PRO A 108 8.77 7.99 -9.34
N VAL A 109 9.62 8.80 -8.74
CA VAL A 109 9.62 10.26 -8.92
C VAL A 109 10.71 10.69 -9.90
N ALA A 110 10.31 11.49 -10.89
CA ALA A 110 11.24 12.17 -11.77
C ALA A 110 11.84 13.37 -11.02
N PHE A 111 13.17 13.45 -10.94
CA PHE A 111 13.87 14.65 -10.47
C PHE A 111 14.63 15.28 -11.64
N SER A 112 14.54 16.60 -11.76
CA SER A 112 15.40 17.39 -12.64
C SER A 112 16.42 18.08 -11.75
N LEU A 113 17.70 17.79 -11.97
CA LEU A 113 18.76 18.57 -11.35
C LEU A 113 18.88 19.87 -12.14
N ALA A 114 18.73 21.01 -11.47
CA ALA A 114 19.07 22.28 -12.08
C ALA A 114 20.57 22.26 -12.41
N SER A 115 20.92 22.34 -13.69
CA SER A 115 22.30 22.51 -14.14
C SER A 115 22.82 23.85 -13.61
N GLN A 116 23.98 23.84 -12.97
CA GLN A 116 24.75 25.05 -12.66
C GLN A 116 25.49 25.54 -13.90
#